data_AF-A0A2G8JBI7-F1
#
_entry.id   AF-A0A2G8JBI7-F1
#
_cell.length_a   1.000
_cell.length_b   1.000
_cell.length_c   1.000
_cell.angle_alpha   90.00
_cell.angle_beta   90.00
_cell.angle_gamma   90.00
#
_symmetry.space_group_name_H-M   'P 1'
#
loop_
_entity.id
_entity.type
_entity.pdbx_description
1 polymer ?
#
loop_
_entity_poly.entity_id
_entity_poly.type
_entity_poly.pdbx_seq_one_letter_code
_entity_poly.pdbx_strand_id
1 'polypeptide(L)'
;MPATGAQPPSFNAVNWVESSSWDGRYALVVAGDIAVYATGNARPTGGAGAVAMLVGPNASLVMERDMSSEYPCVDGKLSIQCYLGALDKCYERYRQKAEAAAGRDGESKQISLDDFKAICFHTPYCKLVQKSFGRLAFNDFLFDPSPDTSEGGKYPGLEGYRGMRNGKKPSFDKNIEKAFMQCSKGEFEKKTKPSLHVATNVGNMYTPSLYGGLASLIASSKLEDLIDTRIGMFSYGSGFAATFFSLRVSRDATPGSQLLKLHDSLSDLGERLDSRNKVPPAAFAQAMKLREDTHHLAKYSPIGSTEELFPGTWYLTYVDEMHRRKYSRTDGSILSKSNNVQQVSNHSQTKVPPAKKLPQPCLEISNSEALH
;
A
#
# COMPACT_ATOMS: atom_id res chain seq x y z
N MET A 1 -11.71 16.96 -5.15
CA MET A 1 -11.36 16.66 -3.75
C MET A 1 -9.87 16.37 -3.67
N PRO A 2 -9.11 16.97 -2.74
CA PRO A 2 -7.74 16.51 -2.46
C PRO A 2 -7.81 15.07 -1.94
N ALA A 3 -6.78 14.27 -2.23
CA ALA A 3 -6.66 12.89 -1.77
C ALA A 3 -6.58 12.84 -0.22
N THR A 4 -7.72 12.91 0.45
CA THR A 4 -7.85 12.81 1.91
C THR A 4 -7.88 11.34 2.31
N GLY A 5 -6.72 10.69 2.22
CA GLY A 5 -6.46 9.36 2.80
C GLY A 5 -5.02 9.27 3.27
N ALA A 6 -4.56 10.35 3.90
CA ALA A 6 -3.16 10.58 4.15
C ALA A 6 -2.60 9.76 5.32
N GLN A 7 -3.46 9.44 6.29
CA GLN A 7 -3.23 8.30 7.16
C GLN A 7 -3.76 7.07 6.45
N PRO A 8 -2.92 6.04 6.22
CA PRO A 8 -3.40 4.80 5.62
C PRO A 8 -4.52 4.24 6.53
N PRO A 9 -5.74 4.00 6.03
CA PRO A 9 -6.87 3.55 6.88
C PRO A 9 -6.57 2.26 7.67
N SER A 10 -5.52 1.53 7.29
CA SER A 10 -4.95 0.41 8.04
C SER A 10 -4.48 0.77 9.46
N PHE A 11 -4.06 2.00 9.75
CA PHE A 11 -3.54 2.36 11.07
C PHE A 11 -4.66 2.33 12.13
N ASN A 12 -5.84 2.86 11.81
CA ASN A 12 -6.98 2.80 12.74
C ASN A 12 -7.44 1.36 12.96
N ALA A 13 -7.40 0.52 11.92
CA ALA A 13 -7.71 -0.91 12.05
C ALA A 13 -6.70 -1.65 12.92
N VAL A 14 -5.40 -1.43 12.72
CA VAL A 14 -4.33 -1.99 13.56
C VAL A 14 -4.50 -1.51 15.01
N ASN A 15 -4.64 -0.20 15.23
CA ASN A 15 -4.86 0.36 16.56
C ASN A 15 -6.10 -0.21 17.24
N TRP A 16 -7.20 -0.41 16.51
CA TRP A 16 -8.42 -1.02 17.05
C TRP A 16 -8.17 -2.49 17.45
N VAL A 17 -7.54 -3.30 16.58
CA VAL A 17 -7.18 -4.70 16.89
C VAL A 17 -6.26 -4.79 18.10
N GLU A 18 -5.41 -3.78 18.32
CA GLU A 18 -4.49 -3.71 19.46
C GLU A 18 -5.09 -3.07 20.72
N SER A 19 -6.31 -2.54 20.64
CA SER A 19 -6.94 -1.81 21.75
C SER A 19 -7.70 -2.72 22.71
N SER A 20 -8.00 -2.20 23.90
CA SER A 20 -8.93 -2.84 24.84
C SER A 20 -10.38 -2.96 24.31
N SER A 21 -10.70 -2.22 23.25
CA SER A 21 -12.00 -2.28 22.57
C SER A 21 -12.07 -3.37 21.49
N TRP A 22 -10.99 -4.12 21.27
CA TRP A 22 -11.00 -5.24 20.34
C TRP A 22 -11.84 -6.40 20.89
N ASP A 23 -12.69 -6.96 20.05
CA ASP A 23 -13.64 -8.01 20.43
C ASP A 23 -13.33 -9.37 19.78
N GLY A 24 -12.12 -9.54 19.26
CA GLY A 24 -11.67 -10.77 18.61
C GLY A 24 -12.00 -10.88 17.12
N ARG A 25 -12.77 -9.94 16.54
CA ARG A 25 -13.11 -9.95 15.11
C ARG A 25 -11.99 -9.33 14.24
N TYR A 26 -12.01 -9.66 12.95
CA TYR A 26 -11.16 -8.97 11.97
C TYR A 26 -11.66 -7.55 11.72
N ALA A 27 -10.73 -6.64 11.44
CA ALA A 27 -11.05 -5.37 10.81
C ALA A 27 -10.96 -5.50 9.28
N LEU A 28 -11.90 -4.86 8.56
CA LEU A 28 -11.89 -4.76 7.11
C LEU A 28 -11.61 -3.32 6.71
N VAL A 29 -10.55 -3.12 5.94
CA VAL A 29 -10.16 -1.82 5.42
C VAL A 29 -10.41 -1.81 3.93
N VAL A 30 -11.14 -0.80 3.43
CA VAL A 30 -11.40 -0.60 2.00
C VAL A 30 -10.89 0.78 1.60
N ALA A 31 -9.99 0.82 0.63
CA ALA A 31 -9.54 2.04 -0.04
C ALA A 31 -10.03 2.01 -1.49
N GLY A 32 -10.62 3.10 -1.99
CA GLY A 32 -11.21 3.14 -3.32
C GLY A 32 -11.44 4.55 -3.81
N ASP A 33 -11.02 4.85 -5.03
CA ASP A 33 -11.30 6.13 -5.69
C ASP A 33 -11.42 6.00 -7.21
N ILE A 34 -11.97 7.06 -7.80
CA ILE A 34 -11.99 7.32 -9.24
C ILE A 34 -11.26 8.65 -9.47
N ALA A 35 -9.97 8.59 -9.80
CA ALA A 35 -9.11 9.74 -10.06
C ALA A 35 -9.29 10.25 -11.49
N VAL A 36 -10.04 11.34 -11.64
CA VAL A 36 -10.30 11.98 -12.93
C VAL A 36 -9.88 13.44 -12.91
N TYR A 37 -9.41 13.92 -14.07
CA TYR A 37 -8.92 15.29 -14.24
C TYR A 37 -9.54 15.93 -15.48
N ALA A 38 -9.65 17.26 -15.47
CA ALA A 38 -10.05 18.05 -16.62
C ALA A 38 -9.10 17.83 -17.82
N THR A 39 -9.50 18.31 -19.00
CA THR A 39 -8.66 18.25 -20.20
C THR A 39 -7.35 19.00 -19.96
N GLY A 40 -6.22 18.38 -20.33
CA GLY A 40 -4.88 18.91 -20.12
C GLY A 40 -3.90 17.85 -19.61
N ASN A 41 -2.73 18.32 -19.18
CA ASN A 41 -1.58 17.47 -18.88
C ASN A 41 -1.77 16.50 -17.69
N ALA A 42 -2.75 16.75 -16.82
CA ALA A 42 -3.07 15.86 -15.70
C ALA A 42 -4.02 14.71 -16.09
N ARG A 43 -4.74 14.81 -17.22
CA ARG A 43 -5.69 13.76 -17.64
C ARG A 43 -5.04 12.39 -17.80
N PRO A 44 -3.83 12.26 -18.38
CA PRO A 44 -3.15 10.96 -18.50
C PRO A 44 -2.68 10.36 -17.16
N THR A 45 -2.74 11.11 -16.05
CA THR A 45 -2.38 10.59 -14.71
C THR A 45 -3.61 10.13 -13.91
N GLY A 46 -4.78 10.04 -14.54
CA GLY A 46 -5.98 9.47 -13.92
C GLY A 46 -5.89 7.96 -13.74
N GLY A 47 -6.93 7.39 -13.15
CA GLY A 47 -7.07 5.96 -12.88
C GLY A 47 -8.23 5.70 -11.93
N ALA A 48 -8.58 4.44 -11.72
CA ALA A 48 -9.62 4.05 -10.78
C ALA A 48 -9.36 2.64 -10.26
N GLY A 49 -9.71 2.41 -9.00
CA GLY A 49 -9.60 1.09 -8.41
C GLY A 49 -9.98 1.10 -6.94
N ALA A 50 -10.03 -0.10 -6.37
CA ALA A 50 -10.24 -0.31 -4.95
C ALA A 50 -9.42 -1.50 -4.46
N VAL A 51 -8.97 -1.44 -3.20
CA VAL A 51 -8.28 -2.52 -2.50
C VAL A 51 -8.97 -2.74 -1.17
N ALA A 52 -9.28 -4.00 -0.87
CA ALA A 52 -9.78 -4.44 0.43
C ALA A 52 -8.68 -5.23 1.15
N MET A 53 -8.46 -4.95 2.44
CA MET A 53 -7.47 -5.60 3.28
C MET A 53 -8.14 -6.10 4.55
N LEU A 54 -7.92 -7.37 4.89
CA LEU A 54 -8.34 -7.96 6.14
C LEU A 54 -7.20 -7.82 7.17
N VAL A 55 -7.49 -7.23 8.32
CA VAL A 55 -6.51 -6.93 9.38
C VAL A 55 -6.87 -7.72 10.64
N GLY A 56 -5.88 -8.38 11.23
CA GLY A 56 -6.03 -9.18 12.43
C GLY A 56 -4.70 -9.67 13.00
N PRO A 57 -4.73 -10.43 14.11
CA PRO A 57 -3.54 -10.99 14.73
C PRO A 57 -2.87 -12.04 13.84
N ASN A 58 -1.58 -12.30 14.07
CA ASN A 58 -0.80 -13.32 13.37
C ASN A 58 -0.80 -13.15 11.83
N ALA A 59 -0.73 -11.89 11.37
CA ALA A 59 -0.74 -11.54 9.96
C ALA A 59 0.54 -12.00 9.23
N SER A 60 0.43 -12.30 7.94
CA SER A 60 1.57 -12.60 7.07
C SER A 60 2.41 -11.37 6.72
N LEU A 61 1.82 -10.18 6.83
CA LEU A 61 2.46 -8.88 6.69
C LEU A 61 2.21 -8.10 7.99
N VAL A 62 3.21 -8.06 8.86
CA VAL A 62 3.12 -7.45 10.19
C VAL A 62 3.61 -6.01 10.10
N MET A 63 2.83 -5.05 10.58
CA MET A 63 3.29 -3.67 10.66
C MET A 63 4.30 -3.50 11.79
N GLU A 64 5.51 -3.01 11.49
CA GLU A 64 6.53 -2.80 12.53
C GLU A 64 6.19 -1.56 13.36
N ARG A 65 6.15 -1.72 14.69
CA ARG A 65 5.74 -0.68 15.64
C ARG A 65 6.89 0.27 15.98
N ASP A 66 6.70 1.57 15.76
CA ASP A 66 7.09 2.70 16.64
C ASP A 66 6.60 4.03 16.03
N MET A 67 5.31 4.15 15.68
CA MET A 67 4.78 5.32 14.94
C MET A 67 3.88 6.21 15.81
N SER A 68 4.36 6.60 17.00
CA SER A 68 3.84 7.70 17.82
C SER A 68 3.98 9.08 17.14
N SER A 69 3.23 9.33 16.07
CA SER A 69 2.91 10.69 15.64
C SER A 69 1.51 10.67 15.06
N GLU A 70 0.55 11.05 15.90
CA GLU A 70 -0.88 11.13 15.58
C GLU A 70 -1.20 12.24 14.57
N TYR A 71 -0.29 13.22 14.39
CA TYR A 71 -0.56 14.42 13.61
C TYR A 71 0.34 14.54 12.37
N PRO A 72 -0.23 14.86 11.20
CA PRO A 72 0.55 15.16 10.01
C PRO A 72 1.15 16.57 10.02
N CYS A 73 2.25 16.78 9.30
CA CYS A 73 2.77 18.11 8.98
C CYS A 73 1.99 18.74 7.80
N VAL A 74 1.60 20.02 7.91
CA VAL A 74 0.83 20.76 6.88
C VAL A 74 1.62 21.97 6.38
N ASP A 75 1.83 22.06 5.06
CA ASP A 75 2.28 23.28 4.34
C ASP A 75 1.85 23.19 2.86
N GLY A 76 1.22 24.24 2.32
CA GLY A 76 0.49 24.23 1.05
C GLY A 76 1.07 25.13 -0.04
N LYS A 77 2.00 24.59 -0.85
CA LYS A 77 2.26 25.00 -2.25
C LYS A 77 3.12 23.96 -3.01
N LEU A 78 2.79 23.73 -4.29
CA LEU A 78 3.43 22.84 -5.29
C LEU A 78 3.44 21.33 -4.94
N SER A 79 2.52 20.55 -5.54
CA SER A 79 2.23 19.15 -5.15
C SER A 79 3.44 18.21 -5.12
N ILE A 80 4.35 18.32 -6.10
CA ILE A 80 5.54 17.48 -6.14
C ILE A 80 6.57 17.90 -5.08
N GLN A 81 6.67 19.21 -4.80
CA GLN A 81 7.52 19.71 -3.71
C GLN A 81 7.00 19.25 -2.36
N CYS A 82 5.68 19.35 -2.12
CA CYS A 82 5.05 18.82 -0.92
C CYS A 82 5.29 17.31 -0.79
N TYR A 83 5.12 16.54 -1.89
CA TYR A 83 5.37 15.09 -1.88
C TYR A 83 6.81 14.75 -1.47
N LEU A 84 7.81 15.34 -2.13
CA LEU A 84 9.21 15.03 -1.86
C LEU A 84 9.68 15.59 -0.52
N GLY A 85 9.19 16.76 -0.11
CA GLY A 85 9.47 17.33 1.21
C GLY A 85 8.84 16.50 2.34
N ALA A 86 7.63 15.97 2.13
CA ALA A 86 7.00 15.04 3.05
C ALA A 86 7.77 13.72 3.12
N LEU A 87 8.26 13.21 1.99
CA LEU A 87 9.11 12.02 1.93
C LEU A 87 10.38 12.18 2.76
N ASP A 88 11.10 13.30 2.60
CA ASP A 88 12.29 13.61 3.38
C ASP A 88 12.00 13.53 4.89
N LYS A 89 10.96 14.26 5.34
CA LYS A 89 10.58 14.32 6.76
C LYS A 89 10.14 12.96 7.30
N CYS A 90 9.33 12.23 6.55
CA CYS A 90 8.81 10.93 6.98
C CYS A 90 9.92 9.89 7.06
N TYR A 91 10.83 9.86 6.09
CA TYR A 91 11.94 8.91 6.07
C TYR A 91 12.96 9.20 7.17
N GLU A 92 13.32 10.48 7.37
CA GLU A 92 14.18 10.89 8.48
C GLU A 92 13.57 10.50 9.84
N ARG A 93 12.28 10.76 10.03
CA ARG A 93 11.57 10.40 11.26
C ARG A 93 11.49 8.89 11.49
N TYR A 94 11.23 8.12 10.43
CA TYR A 94 11.24 6.66 10.47
C TYR A 94 12.62 6.14 10.91
N ARG A 95 13.69 6.65 10.29
CA ARG A 95 15.06 6.26 10.62
C ARG A 95 15.40 6.52 12.07
N GLN A 96 15.15 7.73 12.57
CA GLN A 96 15.39 8.08 13.97
C GLN A 96 14.70 7.10 14.94
N LYS A 97 13.46 6.71 14.63
CA LYS A 97 12.66 5.79 15.45
C LYS A 97 13.19 4.36 15.38
N ALA A 98 13.48 3.87 14.18
CA ALA A 98 14.02 2.53 13.97
C ALA A 98 15.44 2.37 14.56
N GLU A 99 16.31 3.37 14.42
CA GLU A 99 17.64 3.41 15.02
C GLU A 99 17.57 3.48 16.55
N ALA A 100 16.66 4.28 17.11
CA ALA A 100 16.42 4.33 18.56
C ALA A 100 15.86 3.01 19.11
N ALA A 101 15.01 2.32 18.36
CA ALA A 101 14.52 0.99 18.73
C ALA A 101 15.65 -0.04 18.74
N ALA A 102 16.46 -0.10 17.68
CA ALA A 102 17.61 -0.99 17.61
C ALA A 102 18.64 -0.73 18.73
N GLY A 103 18.88 0.55 19.06
CA GLY A 103 19.76 0.92 20.15
C GLY A 103 19.29 0.45 21.53
N ARG A 104 17.97 0.35 21.76
CA ARG A 104 17.42 -0.25 22.99
C ARG A 104 17.70 -1.76 23.08
N ASP A 105 17.81 -2.43 21.94
CA ASP A 105 18.10 -3.85 21.82
C ASP A 105 19.61 -4.14 21.78
N GLY A 106 20.46 -3.13 21.97
CA GLY A 106 21.93 -3.24 21.98
C GLY A 106 22.57 -3.21 20.60
N GLU A 107 21.79 -2.98 19.53
CA GLU A 107 22.28 -2.87 18.16
C GLU A 107 22.41 -1.39 17.74
N SER A 108 23.64 -0.87 17.67
CA SER A 108 23.88 0.44 17.05
C SER A 108 23.94 0.29 15.53
N LYS A 109 22.77 0.30 14.87
CA LYS A 109 22.67 0.20 13.41
C LYS A 109 22.04 1.46 12.80
N GLN A 110 22.73 2.06 11.83
CA GLN A 110 22.17 3.12 11.00
C GLN A 110 21.21 2.52 9.97
N ILE A 111 20.01 3.09 9.83
CA ILE A 111 19.03 2.62 8.86
C ILE A 111 19.27 3.27 7.49
N SER A 112 19.30 2.46 6.44
CA SER A 112 19.42 2.88 5.04
C SER A 112 18.47 2.12 4.13
N LEU A 113 18.51 2.42 2.84
CA LEU A 113 17.83 1.68 1.77
C LEU A 113 18.22 0.19 1.76
N ASP A 114 19.38 -0.18 2.30
CA ASP A 114 19.84 -1.57 2.34
C ASP A 114 19.04 -2.42 3.34
N ASP A 115 18.39 -1.79 4.32
CA ASP A 115 17.52 -2.45 5.31
C ASP A 115 16.14 -2.85 4.77
N PHE A 116 15.82 -2.46 3.53
CA PHE A 116 14.55 -2.78 2.89
C PHE A 116 14.78 -3.73 1.71
N LYS A 117 14.04 -4.84 1.67
CA LYS A 117 13.98 -5.68 0.46
C LYS A 117 13.29 -4.94 -0.67
N ALA A 118 12.24 -4.20 -0.35
CA ALA A 118 11.46 -3.42 -1.30
C ALA A 118 10.89 -2.15 -0.64
N ILE A 119 10.56 -1.15 -1.46
CA ILE A 119 9.88 0.06 -1.03
C ILE A 119 8.73 0.36 -1.99
N CYS A 120 7.52 0.43 -1.45
CA CYS A 120 6.32 0.83 -2.18
C CYS A 120 5.97 2.29 -1.86
N PHE A 121 5.44 2.99 -2.86
CA PHE A 121 5.07 4.40 -2.76
C PHE A 121 3.63 4.60 -3.21
N HIS A 122 2.95 5.59 -2.64
CA HIS A 122 1.82 6.20 -3.32
C HIS A 122 2.27 6.63 -4.73
N THR A 123 1.56 6.15 -5.75
CA THR A 123 2.01 6.29 -7.15
C THR A 123 1.02 7.12 -7.97
N PRO A 124 1.16 8.47 -7.99
CA PRO A 124 0.44 9.31 -8.94
C PRO A 124 0.82 9.02 -10.40
N TYR A 125 2.11 8.74 -10.63
CA TYR A 125 2.66 8.28 -11.89
C TYR A 125 4.07 7.72 -11.66
N CYS A 126 4.49 6.73 -12.44
CA CYS A 126 5.71 5.94 -12.19
C CYS A 126 7.00 6.79 -12.15
N LYS A 127 7.06 7.87 -12.94
CA LYS A 127 8.25 8.74 -12.94
C LYS A 127 8.46 9.47 -11.61
N LEU A 128 7.39 9.83 -10.90
CA LEU A 128 7.51 10.42 -9.56
C LEU A 128 8.10 9.41 -8.57
N VAL A 129 7.71 8.15 -8.66
CA VAL A 129 8.26 7.10 -7.79
C VAL A 129 9.74 6.88 -8.04
N GLN A 130 10.19 6.89 -9.30
CA GLN A 130 11.61 6.83 -9.62
C GLN A 130 12.41 8.00 -9.00
N LYS A 131 11.86 9.23 -9.07
CA LYS A 131 12.43 10.40 -8.41
C LYS A 131 12.44 10.27 -6.88
N SER A 132 11.39 9.68 -6.33
CA SER A 132 11.23 9.45 -4.89
C SER A 132 12.27 8.49 -4.34
N PHE A 133 12.53 7.39 -5.05
CA PHE A 133 13.59 6.46 -4.68
C PHE A 133 14.97 7.11 -4.74
N GLY A 134 15.27 7.86 -5.80
CA GLY A 134 16.49 8.67 -5.87
C GLY A 134 16.59 9.68 -4.73
N ARG A 135 15.47 10.26 -4.29
CA ARG A 135 15.43 11.17 -3.14
C ARG A 135 15.74 10.44 -1.82
N LEU A 136 15.30 9.20 -1.63
CA LEU A 136 15.71 8.39 -0.48
C LEU A 136 17.22 8.11 -0.51
N ALA A 137 17.77 7.75 -1.67
CA ALA A 137 19.21 7.54 -1.84
C ALA A 137 20.03 8.80 -1.54
N PHE A 138 19.49 9.99 -1.87
CA PHE A 138 20.08 11.28 -1.48
C PHE A 138 20.05 11.50 0.04
N ASN A 139 18.96 11.12 0.72
CA ASN A 139 18.90 11.21 2.18
C ASN A 139 19.92 10.26 2.81
N ASP A 140 19.98 9.00 2.38
CA ASP A 140 20.98 8.05 2.86
C ASP A 140 22.39 8.58 2.68
N PHE A 141 22.72 9.06 1.48
CA PHE A 141 23.98 9.75 1.22
C PHE A 141 24.22 10.83 2.27
N LEU A 142 23.34 11.84 2.41
CA LEU A 142 23.57 12.95 3.35
C LEU A 142 23.78 12.52 4.82
N PHE A 143 23.12 11.45 5.26
CA PHE A 143 23.19 10.98 6.64
C PHE A 143 24.31 9.94 6.87
N ASP A 144 24.83 9.33 5.82
CA ASP A 144 26.00 8.47 5.88
C ASP A 144 27.23 9.28 6.36
N PRO A 145 27.89 8.88 7.47
CA PRO A 145 29.09 9.54 7.97
C PRO A 145 30.26 9.56 6.98
N SER A 146 30.37 8.54 6.13
CA SER A 146 31.46 8.37 5.17
C SER A 146 30.93 7.61 3.94
N PRO A 147 30.26 8.30 3.00
CA PRO A 147 29.81 7.63 1.80
C PRO A 147 30.98 7.04 1.04
N ASP A 148 30.73 5.92 0.40
CA ASP A 148 31.65 5.44 -0.60
C ASP A 148 31.44 6.23 -1.91
N THR A 149 32.18 7.33 -2.06
CA THR A 149 32.21 8.17 -3.26
C THR A 149 33.36 7.84 -4.20
N SER A 150 34.16 6.82 -3.86
CA SER A 150 35.23 6.35 -4.71
C SER A 150 34.70 5.62 -5.95
N GLU A 151 35.55 5.43 -6.96
CA GLU A 151 35.18 4.67 -8.16
C GLU A 151 34.80 3.23 -7.79
N GLY A 152 33.63 2.77 -8.24
CA GLY A 152 33.07 1.47 -7.86
C GLY A 152 32.19 1.49 -6.60
N GLY A 153 32.15 2.61 -5.86
CA GLY A 153 31.27 2.79 -4.71
C GLY A 153 29.81 3.02 -5.06
N LYS A 154 28.96 3.20 -4.03
CA LYS A 154 27.52 3.47 -4.20
C LYS A 154 27.24 4.89 -4.70
N TYR A 155 28.11 5.85 -4.39
CA TYR A 155 27.92 7.27 -4.68
C TYR A 155 29.09 7.93 -5.43
N PRO A 156 29.65 7.31 -6.49
CA PRO A 156 30.86 7.79 -7.14
C PRO A 156 30.67 9.18 -7.74
N GLY A 157 31.58 10.11 -7.44
CA GLY A 157 31.55 11.48 -7.99
C GLY A 157 30.46 12.40 -7.42
N LEU A 158 29.85 12.04 -6.28
CA LEU A 158 28.79 12.82 -5.64
C LEU A 158 29.26 13.66 -4.43
N GLU A 159 30.58 13.73 -4.17
CA GLU A 159 31.20 14.45 -3.05
C GLU A 159 30.73 15.91 -2.95
N GLY A 160 30.56 16.57 -4.11
CA GLY A 160 30.12 17.97 -4.18
C GLY A 160 28.75 18.23 -3.54
N TYR A 161 27.92 17.19 -3.35
CA TYR A 161 26.62 17.30 -2.70
C TYR A 161 26.67 17.15 -1.17
N ARG A 162 27.83 16.80 -0.58
CA ARG A 162 28.00 16.59 0.88
C ARG A 162 27.59 17.79 1.73
N GLY A 163 27.96 19.00 1.29
CA GLY A 163 27.70 20.25 2.02
C GLY A 163 26.21 20.58 2.17
N MET A 164 25.32 19.87 1.47
CA MET A 164 23.88 20.12 1.48
C MET A 164 23.17 19.58 2.73
N ARG A 165 23.87 18.84 3.61
CA ARG A 165 23.33 18.34 4.88
C ARG A 165 22.83 19.46 5.80
N ASN A 166 23.56 20.58 5.85
CA ASN A 166 23.31 21.68 6.80
C ASN A 166 22.61 22.90 6.17
N GLY A 167 22.31 22.85 4.86
CA GLY A 167 21.60 23.90 4.14
C GLY A 167 20.09 23.64 4.05
N LYS A 168 19.32 24.64 3.58
CA LYS A 168 17.97 24.34 3.06
C LYS A 168 18.13 23.35 1.92
N LYS A 169 17.73 22.08 2.12
CA LYS A 169 17.67 21.08 1.04
C LYS A 169 16.94 21.74 -0.12
N PRO A 170 17.58 22.03 -1.27
CA PRO A 170 16.89 22.70 -2.35
C PRO A 170 15.74 21.79 -2.75
N SER A 171 14.51 22.24 -2.55
CA SER A 171 13.39 21.60 -3.21
C SER A 171 13.67 21.78 -4.70
N PHE A 172 13.91 20.70 -5.43
CA PHE A 172 14.03 20.69 -6.89
C PHE A 172 15.35 21.18 -7.54
N ASP A 173 16.51 20.77 -7.04
CA ASP A 173 17.70 20.81 -7.90
C ASP A 173 17.65 19.65 -8.92
N LYS A 174 17.56 19.99 -10.21
CA LYS A 174 17.50 19.01 -11.31
C LYS A 174 18.80 18.21 -11.45
N ASN A 175 19.94 18.75 -11.05
CA ASN A 175 21.22 18.05 -11.10
C ASN A 175 21.28 16.98 -10.01
N ILE A 176 20.85 17.32 -8.78
CA ILE A 176 20.70 16.34 -7.69
C ILE A 176 19.71 15.25 -8.10
N GLU A 177 18.54 15.64 -8.62
CA GLU A 177 17.53 14.67 -9.07
C GLU A 177 18.13 13.69 -10.09
N LYS A 178 18.78 14.19 -11.15
CA LYS A 178 19.40 13.33 -12.17
C LYS A 178 20.51 12.45 -11.59
N ALA A 179 21.40 13.01 -10.79
CA ALA A 179 22.54 12.30 -10.21
C ALA A 179 22.07 11.13 -9.34
N PHE A 180 21.12 11.39 -8.44
CA PHE A 180 20.63 10.35 -7.53
C PHE A 180 19.66 9.37 -8.17
N MET A 181 18.91 9.78 -9.21
CA MET A 181 18.17 8.82 -10.04
C MET A 181 19.12 7.89 -10.82
N GLN A 182 20.29 8.38 -11.23
CA GLN A 182 21.25 7.59 -11.97
C GLN A 182 21.99 6.60 -11.06
N CYS A 183 22.55 7.05 -9.92
CA CYS A 183 23.28 6.16 -9.02
C CYS A 183 22.36 5.10 -8.37
N SER A 184 21.12 5.46 -8.04
CA SER A 184 20.16 4.53 -7.43
C SER A 184 19.40 3.66 -8.44
N LYS A 185 19.69 3.77 -9.74
CA LYS A 185 18.93 3.08 -10.80
C LYS A 185 18.88 1.56 -10.60
N GLY A 186 20.01 0.94 -10.28
CA GLY A 186 20.09 -0.51 -10.08
C GLY A 186 19.27 -0.98 -8.87
N GLU A 187 19.27 -0.20 -7.79
CA GLU A 187 18.45 -0.50 -6.61
C GLU A 187 16.96 -0.22 -6.86
N PHE A 188 16.61 0.84 -7.59
CA PHE A 188 15.22 1.12 -7.96
C PHE A 188 14.61 -0.04 -8.76
N GLU A 189 15.35 -0.57 -9.73
CA GLU A 189 14.95 -1.71 -10.55
C GLU A 189 14.68 -2.97 -9.71
N LYS A 190 15.44 -3.18 -8.62
CA LYS A 190 15.29 -4.34 -7.72
C LYS A 190 14.22 -4.12 -6.64
N LYS A 191 14.24 -2.96 -5.98
CA LYS A 191 13.50 -2.70 -4.73
C LYS A 191 12.14 -2.02 -4.96
N THR A 192 11.93 -1.35 -6.09
CA THR A 192 10.73 -0.51 -6.29
C THR A 192 9.98 -0.82 -7.57
N LYS A 193 10.68 -1.03 -8.70
CA LYS A 193 10.03 -1.29 -9.99
C LYS A 193 9.02 -2.46 -9.98
N PRO A 194 9.24 -3.58 -9.26
CA PRO A 194 8.25 -4.65 -9.16
C PRO A 194 6.90 -4.18 -8.60
N SER A 195 6.89 -3.14 -7.75
CA SER A 195 5.66 -2.54 -7.22
C SER A 195 4.88 -1.67 -8.22
N LEU A 196 5.41 -1.39 -9.42
CA LEU A 196 4.81 -0.42 -10.34
C LEU A 196 3.91 -1.03 -11.42
N HIS A 197 3.68 -2.35 -11.40
CA HIS A 197 2.94 -3.03 -12.46
C HIS A 197 1.48 -2.56 -12.58
N VAL A 198 0.74 -2.52 -11.46
CA VAL A 198 -0.64 -1.99 -11.45
C VAL A 198 -0.67 -0.51 -11.81
N ALA A 199 0.21 0.31 -11.25
CA ALA A 199 0.22 1.76 -11.54
C ALA A 199 0.51 2.07 -13.02
N THR A 200 1.38 1.28 -13.66
CA THR A 200 1.68 1.41 -15.09
C THR A 200 0.48 1.06 -15.96
N ASN A 201 -0.34 0.11 -15.51
CA ASN A 201 -1.47 -0.40 -16.28
C ASN A 201 -2.80 0.30 -15.99
N VAL A 202 -3.02 0.76 -14.76
CA VAL A 202 -4.30 1.31 -14.25
C VAL A 202 -4.23 2.82 -14.02
N GLY A 203 -3.03 3.37 -13.84
CA GLY A 203 -2.83 4.78 -13.49
C GLY A 203 -3.04 5.06 -11.99
N ASN A 204 -3.28 6.32 -11.65
CA ASN A 204 -3.43 6.72 -10.26
C ASN A 204 -4.79 6.31 -9.72
N MET A 205 -4.81 5.47 -8.69
CA MET A 205 -6.05 5.09 -8.02
C MET A 205 -6.34 5.97 -6.79
N TYR A 206 -5.53 6.97 -6.45
CA TYR A 206 -5.54 7.70 -5.17
C TYR A 206 -5.29 6.82 -3.94
N THR A 207 -6.25 6.66 -3.03
CA THR A 207 -6.06 5.96 -1.75
C THR A 207 -5.60 4.50 -1.88
N PRO A 208 -6.00 3.70 -2.89
CA PRO A 208 -5.50 2.35 -3.10
C PRO A 208 -4.14 2.30 -3.80
N SER A 209 -3.59 3.42 -4.32
CA SER A 209 -2.37 3.37 -5.17
C SER A 209 -1.18 2.74 -4.46
N LEU A 210 -0.97 3.02 -3.17
CA LEU A 210 0.10 2.39 -2.38
C LEU A 210 -0.10 0.87 -2.26
N TYR A 211 -1.33 0.44 -1.99
CA TYR A 211 -1.66 -0.98 -1.79
C TYR A 211 -1.74 -1.76 -3.11
N GLY A 212 -2.11 -1.12 -4.21
CA GLY A 212 -1.93 -1.67 -5.55
C GLY A 212 -0.44 -1.89 -5.88
N GLY A 213 0.43 -1.03 -5.34
CA GLY A 213 1.87 -1.22 -5.40
C GLY A 213 2.36 -2.42 -4.59
N LEU A 214 1.84 -2.59 -3.36
CA LEU A 214 2.10 -3.78 -2.55
C LEU A 214 1.62 -5.07 -3.22
N ALA A 215 0.41 -5.05 -3.80
CA ALA A 215 -0.11 -6.18 -4.55
C ALA A 215 0.76 -6.52 -5.78
N SER A 216 1.22 -5.50 -6.51
CA SER A 216 2.16 -5.68 -7.63
C SER A 216 3.48 -6.30 -7.19
N LEU A 217 4.03 -5.84 -6.06
CA LEU A 217 5.27 -6.38 -5.50
C LEU A 217 5.13 -7.86 -5.15
N ILE A 218 4.04 -8.23 -4.46
CA ILE A 218 3.80 -9.62 -4.06
C ILE A 218 3.63 -10.51 -5.30
N ALA A 219 2.79 -10.09 -6.25
CA ALA A 219 2.50 -10.86 -7.47
C ALA A 219 3.74 -11.05 -8.37
N SER A 220 4.69 -10.12 -8.34
CA SER A 220 5.89 -10.16 -9.18
C SER A 220 7.12 -10.76 -8.49
N SER A 221 7.04 -11.02 -7.18
CA SER A 221 8.14 -11.60 -6.41
C SER A 221 7.94 -13.11 -6.28
N LYS A 222 9.05 -13.85 -6.22
CA LYS A 222 9.01 -15.23 -5.75
C LYS A 222 8.75 -15.25 -4.25
N LEU A 223 8.09 -16.29 -3.75
CA LEU A 223 7.74 -16.38 -2.33
C LEU A 223 8.98 -16.33 -1.44
N GLU A 224 10.03 -17.08 -1.80
CA GLU A 224 11.30 -17.17 -1.09
C GLU A 224 12.02 -15.83 -0.96
N ASP A 225 11.81 -14.92 -1.91
CA ASP A 225 12.41 -13.58 -1.90
C ASP A 225 11.77 -12.65 -0.87
N LEU A 226 10.56 -12.98 -0.40
CA LEU A 226 9.78 -12.16 0.53
C LEU A 226 9.95 -12.60 1.98
N ILE A 227 10.29 -13.85 2.26
CA ILE A 227 10.31 -14.43 3.62
C ILE A 227 11.24 -13.64 4.55
N ASP A 228 10.74 -13.29 5.74
CA ASP A 228 11.46 -12.53 6.77
C ASP A 228 12.04 -11.18 6.32
N THR A 229 11.52 -10.62 5.22
CA THR A 229 12.00 -9.34 4.70
C THR A 229 11.22 -8.15 5.22
N ARG A 230 11.82 -6.96 5.11
CA ARG A 230 11.20 -5.68 5.41
C ARG A 230 10.80 -4.95 4.13
N ILE A 231 9.55 -4.50 4.06
CA ILE A 231 9.01 -3.70 2.96
C ILE A 231 8.72 -2.29 3.49
N GLY A 232 9.36 -1.27 2.91
CA GLY A 232 9.08 0.13 3.20
C GLY A 232 7.82 0.61 2.48
N MET A 233 7.03 1.44 3.13
CA MET A 233 5.74 1.91 2.63
C MET A 233 5.64 3.42 2.81
N PHE A 234 5.57 4.18 1.72
CA PHE A 234 5.35 5.62 1.76
C PHE A 234 3.95 6.00 1.27
N SER A 235 3.10 6.43 2.20
CA SER A 235 1.79 7.00 1.90
C SER A 235 1.84 8.52 1.86
N TYR A 236 1.11 9.12 0.92
CA TYR A 236 1.00 10.56 0.77
C TYR A 236 -0.40 10.96 0.31
N GLY A 237 -0.98 11.97 0.95
CA GLY A 237 -2.19 12.66 0.51
C GLY A 237 -1.98 14.17 0.45
N SER A 238 -2.43 14.81 -0.63
CA SER A 238 -2.30 16.27 -0.80
C SER A 238 -3.14 17.05 0.23
N GLY A 239 -2.60 18.16 0.75
CA GLY A 239 -3.20 18.92 1.85
C GLY A 239 -2.22 19.43 2.92
N PHE A 240 -1.12 18.77 3.27
CA PHE A 240 -0.76 17.36 3.03
C PHE A 240 -0.67 16.60 4.34
N ALA A 241 -0.67 15.28 4.22
CA ALA A 241 -0.35 14.37 5.28
C ALA A 241 0.34 13.15 4.66
N ALA A 242 1.31 12.57 5.38
CA ALA A 242 2.16 11.53 4.83
C ALA A 242 2.72 10.65 5.95
N THR A 243 3.08 9.43 5.61
CA THR A 243 3.70 8.49 6.55
C THR A 243 4.63 7.55 5.81
N PHE A 244 5.83 7.37 6.34
CA PHE A 244 6.72 6.27 5.98
C PHE A 244 6.65 5.24 7.10
N PHE A 245 6.27 4.02 6.79
CA PHE A 245 6.20 2.89 7.73
C PHE A 245 6.74 1.63 7.06
N SER A 246 6.85 0.53 7.79
CA SER A 246 7.33 -0.73 7.25
C SER A 246 6.44 -1.91 7.62
N LEU A 247 6.50 -2.93 6.76
CA LEU A 247 5.89 -4.23 6.97
C LEU A 247 7.01 -5.26 7.08
N ARG A 248 6.95 -6.14 8.08
CA ARG A 248 7.75 -7.36 8.18
C ARG A 248 6.95 -8.53 7.62
N VAL A 249 7.52 -9.21 6.64
CA VAL A 249 6.93 -10.41 6.06
C VAL A 249 7.16 -11.60 7.00
N SER A 250 6.15 -12.45 7.17
CA SER A 250 6.22 -13.65 8.00
C SER A 250 7.37 -14.59 7.57
N ARG A 251 7.89 -15.32 8.54
CA ARG A 251 8.85 -16.42 8.33
C ARG A 251 8.16 -17.71 7.88
N ASP A 252 6.88 -17.86 8.20
CA ASP A 252 6.10 -19.04 7.85
C ASP A 252 5.64 -18.97 6.39
N ALA A 253 6.31 -19.75 5.55
CA ALA A 253 5.99 -19.99 4.15
C ALA A 253 5.64 -21.47 3.88
N THR A 254 5.26 -22.22 4.93
CA THR A 254 4.90 -23.63 4.78
C THR A 254 3.61 -23.80 3.94
N PRO A 255 3.37 -24.98 3.34
CA PRO A 255 2.12 -25.25 2.63
C PRO A 255 0.88 -24.95 3.50
N GLY A 256 0.00 -24.07 3.01
CA GLY A 256 -1.20 -23.63 3.73
C GLY A 256 -1.02 -22.45 4.68
N SER A 257 0.21 -21.93 4.84
CA SER A 257 0.51 -20.70 5.58
C SER A 257 -0.24 -19.50 5.03
N GLN A 258 -0.45 -18.48 5.88
CA GLN A 258 -1.12 -17.25 5.47
C GLN A 258 -0.32 -16.46 4.42
N LEU A 259 1.01 -16.58 4.44
CA LEU A 259 1.87 -15.92 3.46
C LEU A 259 1.72 -16.55 2.07
N LEU A 260 1.76 -17.89 1.98
CA LEU A 260 1.53 -18.59 0.71
C LEU A 260 0.13 -18.30 0.16
N LYS A 261 -0.91 -18.35 0.99
CA LYS A 261 -2.28 -18.00 0.57
C LYS A 261 -2.39 -16.57 0.04
N LEU A 262 -1.74 -15.60 0.70
CA LEU A 262 -1.72 -14.21 0.24
C LEU A 262 -0.99 -14.10 -1.11
N HIS A 263 0.16 -14.74 -1.25
CA HIS A 263 0.96 -14.75 -2.48
C HIS A 263 0.16 -15.37 -3.64
N ASP A 264 -0.39 -16.56 -3.46
CA ASP A 264 -1.20 -17.28 -4.46
C ASP A 264 -2.47 -16.49 -4.83
N SER A 265 -3.08 -15.76 -3.89
CA SER A 265 -4.28 -14.94 -4.18
C SER A 265 -4.05 -13.79 -5.16
N LEU A 266 -2.79 -13.47 -5.46
CA LEU A 266 -2.39 -12.39 -6.36
C LEU A 266 -1.67 -12.91 -7.62
N SER A 267 -1.55 -14.23 -7.80
CA SER A 267 -0.79 -14.82 -8.91
C SER A 267 -1.41 -14.51 -10.28
N ASP A 268 -2.73 -14.28 -10.33
CA ASP A 268 -3.49 -13.97 -11.54
C ASP A 268 -3.53 -12.47 -11.87
N LEU A 269 -2.85 -11.61 -11.11
CA LEU A 269 -2.93 -10.15 -11.25
C LEU A 269 -2.57 -9.68 -12.66
N GLY A 270 -1.55 -10.28 -13.27
CA GLY A 270 -1.15 -9.99 -14.65
C GLY A 270 -2.24 -10.38 -15.65
N GLU A 271 -2.76 -11.60 -15.55
CA GLU A 271 -3.83 -12.10 -16.43
C GLU A 271 -5.10 -11.23 -16.32
N ARG A 272 -5.45 -10.79 -15.10
CA ARG A 272 -6.57 -9.87 -14.86
C ARG A 272 -6.36 -8.52 -15.54
N LEU A 273 -5.14 -7.97 -15.50
CA LEU A 273 -4.82 -6.73 -16.21
C LEU A 273 -4.85 -6.90 -17.73
N ASP A 274 -4.42 -8.04 -18.25
CA ASP A 274 -4.43 -8.32 -19.69
C ASP A 274 -5.84 -8.62 -20.21
N SER A 275 -6.75 -9.10 -19.35
CA SER A 275 -8.15 -9.38 -19.70
C SER A 275 -9.04 -8.14 -19.89
N ARG A 276 -8.50 -6.93 -19.71
CA ARG A 276 -9.28 -5.68 -19.81
C ARG A 276 -9.57 -5.31 -21.27
N ASN A 277 -10.70 -4.61 -21.45
CA ASN A 277 -11.08 -4.07 -22.76
C ASN A 277 -10.34 -2.76 -23.04
N LYS A 278 -9.62 -2.71 -24.17
CA LYS A 278 -8.97 -1.48 -24.65
C LYS A 278 -9.98 -0.61 -25.40
N VAL A 279 -10.15 0.62 -24.94
CA VAL A 279 -11.09 1.59 -25.53
C VAL A 279 -10.33 2.67 -26.32
N PRO A 280 -10.80 3.09 -27.51
CA PRO A 280 -10.19 4.20 -28.25
C PRO A 280 -10.24 5.53 -27.46
N PRO A 281 -9.23 6.42 -27.59
CA PRO A 281 -9.20 7.70 -26.86
C PRO A 281 -10.44 8.58 -27.04
N ALA A 282 -11.07 8.54 -28.22
CA ALA A 282 -12.31 9.29 -28.47
C ALA A 282 -13.49 8.78 -27.62
N ALA A 283 -13.66 7.47 -27.50
CA ALA A 283 -14.70 6.87 -26.66
C ALA A 283 -14.41 7.14 -25.16
N PHE A 284 -13.15 7.09 -24.73
CA PHE A 284 -12.77 7.53 -23.38
C PHE A 284 -13.12 9.01 -23.12
N ALA A 285 -12.84 9.91 -24.09
CA ALA A 285 -13.17 11.32 -23.96
C ALA A 285 -14.69 11.55 -23.85
N GLN A 286 -15.49 10.80 -24.61
CA GLN A 286 -16.96 10.82 -24.51
C GLN A 286 -17.44 10.31 -23.15
N ALA A 287 -16.90 9.20 -22.63
CA ALA A 287 -17.23 8.69 -21.30
C ALA A 287 -16.89 9.70 -20.19
N MET A 288 -15.75 10.40 -20.32
CA MET A 288 -15.37 11.47 -19.42
C MET A 288 -16.33 12.67 -19.47
N LYS A 289 -16.80 13.02 -20.67
CA LYS A 289 -17.79 14.09 -20.85
C LYS A 289 -19.15 13.70 -20.24
N LEU A 290 -19.62 12.48 -20.51
CA LEU A 290 -20.82 11.94 -19.90
C LEU A 290 -20.72 11.96 -18.36
N ARG A 291 -19.58 11.60 -17.79
CA ARG A 291 -19.36 11.66 -16.34
C ARG A 291 -19.51 13.09 -15.79
N GLU A 292 -18.99 14.09 -16.50
CA GLU A 292 -19.12 15.50 -16.13
C GLU A 292 -20.59 15.93 -16.19
N ASP A 293 -21.27 15.65 -17.31
CA ASP A 293 -22.64 16.06 -17.56
C ASP A 293 -23.64 15.38 -16.59
N THR A 294 -23.30 14.18 -16.11
CA THR A 294 -24.15 13.41 -15.19
C THR A 294 -23.78 13.53 -13.71
N HIS A 295 -22.73 14.29 -13.36
CA HIS A 295 -22.15 14.29 -12.02
C HIS A 295 -23.14 14.68 -10.89
N HIS A 296 -24.06 15.60 -11.19
CA HIS A 296 -25.04 16.13 -10.24
C HIS A 296 -26.49 15.73 -10.55
N LEU A 297 -26.70 14.86 -11.54
CA LEU A 297 -28.05 14.48 -11.93
C LEU A 297 -28.71 13.57 -10.88
N ALA A 298 -29.99 13.84 -10.66
CA ALA A 298 -30.95 12.99 -9.96
C ALA A 298 -32.00 12.49 -10.96
N LYS A 299 -32.77 11.45 -10.59
CA LYS A 299 -33.70 10.74 -11.50
C LYS A 299 -32.99 10.20 -12.75
N TYR A 300 -31.82 9.60 -12.57
CA TYR A 300 -30.97 9.16 -13.67
C TYR A 300 -30.66 7.67 -13.58
N SER A 301 -30.81 6.97 -14.70
CA SER A 301 -30.33 5.60 -14.90
C SER A 301 -29.07 5.63 -15.76
N PRO A 302 -27.93 5.11 -15.26
CA PRO A 302 -26.72 4.99 -16.07
C PRO A 302 -26.96 4.22 -17.37
N ILE A 303 -26.41 4.74 -18.48
CA ILE A 303 -26.61 4.21 -19.83
C ILE A 303 -25.47 3.30 -20.32
N GLY A 304 -24.43 3.08 -19.50
CA GLY A 304 -23.30 2.24 -19.88
C GLY A 304 -23.68 0.75 -19.94
N SER A 305 -23.08 0.00 -20.87
CA SER A 305 -23.29 -1.45 -20.94
C SER A 305 -22.79 -2.14 -19.67
N THR A 306 -23.53 -3.16 -19.23
CA THR A 306 -23.14 -4.01 -18.10
C THR A 306 -22.46 -5.30 -18.54
N GLU A 307 -22.50 -5.62 -19.84
CA GLU A 307 -21.93 -6.84 -20.44
C GLU A 307 -20.40 -6.85 -20.39
N GLU A 308 -19.78 -5.67 -20.37
CA GLU A 308 -18.33 -5.50 -20.34
C GLU A 308 -17.76 -5.50 -18.91
N LEU A 309 -18.62 -5.53 -17.88
CA LEU A 309 -18.18 -5.59 -16.49
C LEU A 309 -17.69 -6.99 -16.16
N PHE A 310 -16.62 -7.09 -15.37
CA PHE A 310 -16.17 -8.39 -14.87
C PHE A 310 -17.30 -9.09 -14.08
N PRO A 311 -17.37 -10.44 -14.11
CA PRO A 311 -18.33 -11.21 -13.32
C PRO A 311 -18.28 -10.84 -11.82
N GLY A 312 -19.46 -10.75 -11.19
CA GLY A 312 -19.59 -10.37 -9.78
C GLY A 312 -19.34 -8.89 -9.46
N THR A 313 -19.27 -7.99 -10.45
CA THR A 313 -19.10 -6.54 -10.26
C THR A 313 -20.41 -5.87 -9.83
N TRP A 314 -20.36 -5.05 -8.78
CA TRP A 314 -21.45 -4.17 -8.41
C TRP A 314 -21.48 -2.92 -9.30
N TYR A 315 -22.67 -2.52 -9.76
CA TYR A 315 -22.85 -1.35 -10.62
C TYR A 315 -24.10 -0.55 -10.23
N LEU A 316 -24.06 0.75 -10.52
CA LEU A 316 -25.16 1.69 -10.25
C LEU A 316 -26.29 1.49 -11.27
N THR A 317 -27.52 1.30 -10.82
CA THR A 317 -28.69 1.11 -11.69
C THR A 317 -29.59 2.35 -11.76
N TYR A 318 -29.64 3.12 -10.66
CA TYR A 318 -30.51 4.29 -10.58
C TYR A 318 -30.09 5.25 -9.48
N VAL A 319 -30.25 6.55 -9.74
CA VAL A 319 -30.20 7.64 -8.75
C VAL A 319 -31.57 8.30 -8.71
N ASP A 320 -32.25 8.29 -7.57
CA ASP A 320 -33.56 8.90 -7.45
C ASP A 320 -33.50 10.41 -7.14
N GLU A 321 -34.65 11.03 -6.97
CA GLU A 321 -34.81 12.47 -6.71
C GLU A 321 -34.24 12.95 -5.37
N MET A 322 -34.06 12.05 -4.41
CA MET A 322 -33.42 12.31 -3.13
C MET A 322 -31.93 11.91 -3.15
N HIS A 323 -31.36 11.65 -4.33
CA HIS A 323 -29.99 11.19 -4.53
C HIS A 323 -29.68 9.82 -3.90
N ARG A 324 -30.70 9.01 -3.59
CA ARG A 324 -30.50 7.62 -3.12
C ARG A 324 -30.06 6.78 -4.32
N ARG A 325 -29.04 5.95 -4.13
CA ARG A 325 -28.40 5.15 -5.18
C ARG A 325 -28.81 3.69 -5.06
N LYS A 326 -29.26 3.09 -6.15
CA LYS A 326 -29.58 1.66 -6.26
C LYS A 326 -28.48 0.95 -7.03
N TYR A 327 -28.15 -0.26 -6.59
CA TYR A 327 -27.09 -1.07 -7.17
C TYR A 327 -27.57 -2.47 -7.48
N SER A 328 -26.99 -3.07 -8.52
CA SER A 328 -27.13 -4.49 -8.86
C SER A 328 -25.74 -5.09 -9.04
N ARG A 329 -25.66 -6.41 -9.17
CA ARG A 329 -24.42 -7.16 -9.32
C ARG A 329 -24.50 -8.04 -10.57
N THR A 330 -23.44 -8.07 -11.37
CA THR A 330 -23.35 -9.03 -12.48
C THR A 330 -23.23 -10.46 -11.95
N ASP A 331 -23.67 -11.44 -12.75
CA ASP A 331 -23.65 -12.84 -12.34
C ASP A 331 -22.23 -13.30 -11.97
N GLY A 332 -22.14 -14.08 -10.89
CA GLY A 332 -20.88 -14.48 -10.26
C GLY A 332 -20.31 -15.80 -10.75
N SER A 333 -20.79 -16.37 -11.87
CA SER A 333 -20.22 -17.61 -12.39
C SER A 333 -18.80 -17.34 -12.88
N ILE A 334 -17.83 -17.65 -12.02
CA ILE A 334 -16.42 -17.77 -12.38
C ILE A 334 -16.38 -18.73 -13.57
N LEU A 335 -15.74 -18.33 -14.68
CA LEU A 335 -15.35 -19.24 -15.75
C LEU A 335 -14.36 -20.25 -15.15
N SER A 336 -14.87 -21.29 -14.49
CA SER A 336 -14.07 -22.46 -14.13
C SER A 336 -13.63 -23.09 -15.44
N LYS A 337 -12.37 -22.89 -15.83
CA LYS A 337 -11.74 -23.72 -16.85
C LYS A 337 -11.89 -25.17 -16.39
N SER A 338 -12.65 -25.93 -17.17
CA SER A 338 -12.97 -27.33 -16.96
C SER A 338 -11.69 -28.17 -17.01
N ASN A 339 -11.13 -28.51 -15.85
CA ASN A 339 -10.25 -29.67 -15.72
C ASN A 339 -11.12 -30.87 -15.33
N ASN A 340 -11.40 -31.72 -16.33
CA ASN A 340 -11.94 -33.06 -16.11
C ASN A 340 -10.95 -33.86 -15.26
N VAL A 341 -11.26 -34.03 -13.98
CA VAL A 341 -10.71 -35.11 -13.17
C VAL A 341 -11.90 -35.87 -12.59
N GLN A 342 -12.04 -37.11 -13.05
CA GLN A 342 -13.03 -38.07 -12.58
C GLN A 342 -12.95 -38.21 -11.05
N GLN A 343 -14.06 -37.91 -10.36
CA GLN A 343 -14.23 -38.29 -8.96
C GLN A 343 -14.46 -39.80 -8.88
N VAL A 344 -13.48 -40.52 -8.32
CA VAL A 344 -13.71 -41.84 -7.72
C VAL A 344 -14.14 -41.60 -6.27
N SER A 345 -15.43 -41.77 -6.00
CA SER A 345 -16.00 -41.68 -4.66
C SER A 345 -15.67 -42.92 -3.85
N ASN A 346 -14.94 -42.77 -2.76
CA ASN A 346 -14.99 -43.68 -1.61
C ASN A 346 -14.46 -42.92 -0.41
N HIS A 347 -15.31 -42.55 0.55
CA HIS A 347 -14.93 -42.55 1.96
C HIS A 347 -16.14 -42.55 2.90
N SER A 348 -16.09 -43.53 3.79
CA SER A 348 -16.93 -43.78 4.96
C SER A 348 -16.87 -42.63 5.96
N GLN A 349 -18.02 -42.28 6.52
CA GLN A 349 -18.17 -41.33 7.62
C GLN A 349 -17.52 -41.87 8.89
N THR A 350 -16.63 -41.10 9.50
CA THR A 350 -16.28 -41.24 10.93
C THR A 350 -16.58 -39.91 11.64
N LYS A 351 -17.42 -40.01 12.66
CA LYS A 351 -17.88 -38.89 13.52
C LYS A 351 -16.83 -38.57 14.57
N VAL A 352 -16.53 -37.28 14.77
CA VAL A 352 -15.71 -36.76 15.88
C VAL A 352 -16.63 -36.37 17.05
N PRO A 353 -16.34 -36.73 18.31
CA PRO A 353 -17.14 -36.32 19.48
C PRO A 353 -16.70 -34.96 20.06
N PRO A 354 -17.58 -34.25 20.80
CA PRO A 354 -17.34 -32.88 21.26
C PRO A 354 -16.43 -32.81 22.50
N ALA A 355 -15.68 -31.71 22.61
CA ALA A 355 -14.70 -31.44 23.65
C ALA A 355 -15.34 -31.16 25.03
N LYS A 356 -14.71 -31.69 26.09
CA LYS A 356 -15.08 -31.48 27.51
C LYS A 356 -14.67 -30.08 28.00
N LYS A 357 -15.56 -29.41 28.73
CA LYS A 357 -15.31 -28.16 29.49
C LYS A 357 -14.33 -28.40 30.64
N LEU A 358 -13.34 -27.52 30.80
CA LEU A 358 -12.47 -27.42 31.99
C LEU A 358 -13.14 -26.51 33.05
N PRO A 359 -12.99 -26.79 34.37
CA PRO A 359 -13.62 -25.99 35.43
C PRO A 359 -12.80 -24.75 35.83
N GLN A 360 -13.51 -23.66 36.17
CA GLN A 360 -12.98 -22.44 36.78
C GLN A 360 -12.56 -22.69 38.25
N PRO A 361 -11.47 -22.08 38.75
CA PRO A 361 -11.14 -22.10 40.18
C PRO A 361 -11.89 -21.00 40.96
N CYS A 362 -12.47 -21.40 42.09
CA CYS A 362 -13.05 -20.55 43.13
C CYS A 362 -11.98 -19.68 43.81
N LEU A 363 -12.26 -18.39 43.98
CA LEU A 363 -11.52 -17.48 44.86
C LEU A 363 -12.24 -17.44 46.21
N GLU A 364 -11.60 -18.01 47.24
CA GLU A 364 -11.99 -17.83 48.64
C GLU A 364 -11.48 -16.47 49.13
N ILE A 365 -12.40 -15.71 49.71
CA ILE A 365 -12.15 -14.44 50.40
C ILE A 365 -11.77 -14.77 51.84
N SER A 366 -10.56 -14.39 52.27
CA SER A 366 -10.20 -14.36 53.68
C SER A 366 -10.18 -12.92 54.17
N ASN A 367 -11.03 -12.65 55.16
CA ASN A 367 -11.01 -11.43 55.95
C ASN A 367 -10.03 -11.61 57.12
N SER A 368 -9.14 -10.65 57.34
CA SER A 368 -8.62 -10.35 58.67
C SER A 368 -8.36 -8.85 58.84
N GLU A 369 -8.98 -8.31 59.89
CA GLU A 369 -8.99 -6.95 60.41
C GLU A 369 -7.59 -6.43 60.78
N ALA A 370 -7.27 -5.18 60.46
CA ALA A 370 -7.22 -3.99 61.35
C ALA A 370 -6.00 -3.90 62.27
N LEU A 371 -5.29 -2.77 62.20
CA LEU A 371 -4.83 -1.96 63.34
C LEU A 371 -4.15 -0.65 62.86
N HIS A 372 -4.77 0.46 63.30
CA HIS A 372 -4.35 1.87 63.41
C HIS A 372 -4.00 2.72 62.19
#